data_AF-A0A851GQR6-F1
#
_entry.id   AF-A0A851GQR6-F1
#
_cell.length_a   1.000
_cell.length_b   1.000
_cell.length_c   1.000
_cell.angle_alpha   90.00
_cell.angle_beta   90.00
_cell.angle_gamma   90.00
#
_symmetry.space_group_name_H-M   'P 1'
#
loop_
_entity.id
_entity.type
_entity.pdbx_description
1 polymer ?
#
loop_
_entity_poly.entity_id
_entity_poly.type
_entity_poly.pdbx_seq_one_letter_code
_entity_poly.pdbx_strand_id
1 'polypeptide(L)'
;MDSRKKQIAIGMAIIVFFFICLGGIAAAAYLPGFSGEVGRLYLAMVTSPFLMETTLACLALTLLLGINGWRRMREGDDWVTLDDQGRPLGVSERSTTDKQSATKG
;
A
#
# COMPACT_ATOMS: atom_id res chain seq x y z
N MET A 1 -23.51 -13.42 3.74
CA MET A 1 -22.63 -12.83 2.70
C MET A 1 -21.19 -13.09 3.11
N ASP A 2 -20.36 -13.69 2.26
CA ASP A 2 -18.92 -13.86 2.54
C ASP A 2 -18.29 -12.54 2.96
N SER A 3 -17.46 -12.55 4.00
CA SER A 3 -16.74 -11.36 4.48
C SER A 3 -15.92 -10.69 3.35
N ARG A 4 -15.38 -11.47 2.42
CA ARG A 4 -14.71 -10.98 1.22
C ARG A 4 -15.65 -10.21 0.29
N LYS A 5 -16.84 -10.72 0.02
CA LYS A 5 -17.85 -10.04 -0.82
C LYS A 5 -18.28 -8.72 -0.17
N LYS A 6 -18.42 -8.70 1.16
CA LYS A 6 -18.71 -7.48 1.93
C LYS A 6 -17.59 -6.44 1.81
N GLN A 7 -16.32 -6.84 1.95
CA GLN A 7 -15.18 -5.94 1.78
C GLN A 7 -15.10 -5.34 0.38
N ILE A 8 -15.29 -6.17 -0.65
CA ILE A 8 -15.32 -5.70 -2.05
C ILE A 8 -16.46 -4.71 -2.27
N ALA A 9 -17.65 -5.02 -1.76
CA ALA A 9 -18.82 -4.13 -1.88
C ALA A 9 -18.59 -2.77 -1.18
N ILE A 10 -17.96 -2.76 0.00
CA ILE A 10 -17.62 -1.52 0.71
C ILE A 10 -16.61 -0.70 -0.11
N GLY A 11 -15.57 -1.33 -0.65
CA GLY A 11 -14.59 -0.66 -1.50
C GLY A 11 -15.26 -0.03 -2.74
N MET A 12 -16.12 -0.79 -3.41
CA MET A 12 -16.88 -0.31 -4.56
C MET A 12 -17.79 0.87 -4.20
N ALA A 13 -18.51 0.79 -3.08
CA ALA A 13 -19.40 1.85 -2.63
C ALA A 13 -18.64 3.16 -2.35
N ILE A 14 -17.46 3.08 -1.74
CA ILE A 14 -16.60 4.24 -1.47
C ILE A 14 -16.14 4.88 -2.78
N ILE A 15 -15.71 4.08 -3.77
CA ILE A 15 -15.27 4.59 -5.07
C ILE A 15 -16.43 5.28 -5.81
N VAL A 16 -17.60 4.65 -5.86
CA VAL A 16 -18.79 5.23 -6.51
C VAL A 16 -19.19 6.54 -5.83
N PHE A 17 -19.23 6.56 -4.50
CA PHE A 17 -19.53 7.76 -3.73
C PHE A 17 -18.54 8.90 -4.03
N PHE A 18 -17.25 8.59 -4.08
CA PHE A 18 -16.21 9.57 -4.42
C PHE A 18 -16.44 10.22 -5.80
N PHE A 19 -16.76 9.42 -6.83
CA PHE A 19 -17.06 9.95 -8.17
C PHE A 19 -18.36 10.75 -8.23
N ILE A 20 -19.37 10.36 -7.45
CA ILE A 20 -20.61 11.15 -7.33
C ILE A 20 -20.30 12.52 -6.70
N CYS A 21 -19.49 12.58 -5.64
CA CYS A 21 -19.07 13.84 -5.04
C CYS A 21 -18.27 14.72 -6.00
N LEU A 22 -17.29 14.13 -6.73
CA LEU A 22 -16.53 14.86 -7.75
C LEU A 22 -17.43 15.40 -8.86
N GLY A 23 -18.35 14.57 -9.37
CA GLY A 23 -19.34 14.98 -10.36
C GLY A 23 -20.25 16.09 -9.83
N GLY A 24 -20.65 16.04 -8.56
CA GLY A 24 -21.44 17.07 -7.90
C GLY A 24 -20.71 18.41 -7.78
N ILE A 25 -19.42 18.40 -7.42
CA ILE A 25 -18.59 19.62 -7.38
C ILE A 25 -18.42 20.21 -8.79
N ALA A 26 -18.15 19.36 -9.78
CA ALA A 26 -18.03 19.78 -11.17
C ALA A 26 -19.35 20.37 -11.69
N ALA A 27 -20.49 19.72 -11.40
CA ALA A 27 -21.81 20.23 -11.75
C ALA A 27 -22.10 21.57 -11.05
N ALA A 28 -21.78 21.68 -9.75
CA ALA A 28 -21.95 22.91 -8.98
C ALA A 28 -21.21 24.10 -9.61
N ALA A 29 -20.04 23.88 -10.20
CA ALA A 29 -19.24 24.93 -10.87
C ALA A 29 -19.96 25.59 -12.06
N TYR A 30 -20.93 24.91 -12.68
CA TYR A 30 -21.75 25.43 -13.79
C TYR A 30 -23.01 26.17 -13.35
N LEU A 31 -23.38 26.13 -12.06
CA LEU A 31 -24.51 26.90 -11.57
C LEU A 31 -24.17 28.39 -11.45
N PRO A 32 -25.14 29.29 -11.68
CA PRO A 32 -24.97 30.71 -11.37
C PRO A 32 -25.06 30.98 -9.86
N GLY A 33 -24.45 32.08 -9.40
CA GLY A 33 -24.49 32.53 -8.01
C GLY A 33 -23.45 31.86 -7.10
N PHE A 34 -23.70 31.92 -5.78
CA PHE A 34 -22.76 31.48 -4.75
C PHE A 34 -22.31 30.02 -4.90
N SER A 35 -23.24 29.11 -5.20
CA SER A 35 -22.92 27.69 -5.43
C SER A 35 -21.95 27.47 -6.59
N GLY A 36 -22.02 28.31 -7.62
CA GLY A 36 -21.10 28.30 -8.76
C GLY A 36 -19.70 28.70 -8.39
N GLU A 37 -19.57 29.76 -7.61
CA GLU A 37 -18.28 30.28 -7.15
C GLU A 37 -17.58 29.29 -6.23
N VAL A 38 -18.32 28.71 -5.28
CA VAL A 38 -17.83 27.66 -4.40
C VAL A 38 -17.45 26.40 -5.18
N GLY A 39 -18.29 25.98 -6.14
CA GLY A 39 -17.99 24.84 -7.02
C GLY A 39 -16.71 25.03 -7.82
N ARG A 40 -16.49 26.21 -8.40
CA ARG A 40 -15.26 26.55 -9.14
C ARG A 40 -14.03 26.58 -8.24
N LEU A 41 -14.14 27.11 -7.02
CA LEU A 41 -13.05 27.12 -6.04
C LEU A 41 -12.60 25.69 -5.71
N TYR A 42 -13.54 24.81 -5.35
CA TYR A 42 -13.21 23.43 -5.04
C TYR A 42 -12.72 22.65 -6.25
N LEU A 43 -13.29 22.90 -7.44
CA LEU A 43 -12.81 22.28 -8.67
C LEU A 43 -11.36 22.66 -8.94
N ALA A 44 -11.01 23.95 -8.84
CA ALA A 44 -9.64 24.43 -9.03
C ALA A 44 -8.67 23.83 -8.00
N MET A 45 -9.10 23.66 -6.74
CA MET A 45 -8.31 23.00 -5.72
C MET A 45 -8.07 21.52 -6.06
N VAL A 46 -9.12 20.78 -6.41
CA VAL A 46 -9.04 19.33 -6.69
C VAL A 46 -8.22 19.06 -7.97
N THR A 47 -8.30 19.92 -8.98
CA THR A 47 -7.52 19.82 -10.22
C THR A 47 -6.17 20.53 -10.15
N SER A 48 -5.76 20.99 -8.97
CA SER A 48 -4.44 21.62 -8.80
C SER A 48 -3.33 20.60 -9.06
N PRO A 49 -2.35 20.88 -9.93
CA PRO A 49 -1.30 19.93 -10.28
C PRO A 49 -0.53 19.45 -9.04
N PHE A 50 -0.21 20.37 -8.13
CA PHE A 50 0.49 20.04 -6.89
C PHE A 50 -0.28 19.07 -5.99
N LEU A 51 -1.59 19.27 -5.84
CA LEU A 51 -2.43 18.40 -5.01
C LEU A 51 -2.64 17.02 -5.66
N MET A 52 -2.81 16.97 -6.98
CA MET A 52 -2.91 15.71 -7.71
C MET A 52 -1.62 14.89 -7.59
N GLU A 53 -0.46 15.52 -7.77
CA GLU A 53 0.84 14.84 -7.64
C GLU A 53 1.09 14.36 -6.21
N THR A 54 0.81 15.21 -5.21
CA THR A 54 1.01 14.86 -3.79
C THR A 54 0.11 13.70 -3.37
N THR A 55 -1.16 13.70 -3.79
CA THR A 55 -2.08 12.61 -3.48
C THR A 55 -1.68 11.30 -4.16
N LEU A 56 -1.22 11.34 -5.42
CA LEU A 56 -0.65 10.19 -6.11
C LEU A 56 0.61 9.66 -5.40
N ALA A 57 1.51 10.54 -4.96
CA ALA A 57 2.71 10.16 -4.22
C ALA A 57 2.35 9.50 -2.87
N CYS A 58 1.41 10.08 -2.11
CA CYS A 58 0.94 9.51 -0.85
C CYS A 58 0.24 8.16 -1.05
N LEU A 59 -0.57 8.02 -2.10
CA LEU A 59 -1.24 6.76 -2.43
C LEU A 59 -0.22 5.69 -2.82
N ALA A 60 0.75 6.04 -3.67
CA ALA A 60 1.85 5.14 -4.05
C ALA A 60 2.65 4.69 -2.83
N LEU A 61 2.99 5.61 -1.92
CA LEU A 61 3.70 5.27 -0.69
C LEU A 61 2.86 4.36 0.22
N THR A 62 1.57 4.65 0.37
CA THR A 62 0.66 3.83 1.18
C THR A 62 0.52 2.42 0.60
N LEU A 63 0.40 2.31 -0.72
CA LEU A 63 0.35 1.02 -1.41
C LEU A 63 1.67 0.25 -1.27
N LEU A 64 2.80 0.94 -1.42
CA LEU A 64 4.14 0.37 -1.22
C LEU A 64 4.29 -0.20 0.19
N LEU A 65 4.00 0.60 1.22
CA LEU A 65 4.10 0.18 2.61
C LEU A 65 3.08 -0.92 2.93
N GLY A 66 1.86 -0.81 2.41
CA GLY A 66 0.80 -1.80 2.61
C GLY A 66 1.14 -3.16 2.01
N ILE A 67 1.63 -3.20 0.77
CA ILE A 67 2.05 -4.44 0.10
C ILE A 67 3.26 -5.05 0.81
N ASN A 68 4.28 -4.24 1.12
CA ASN A 68 5.47 -4.74 1.83
C ASN A 68 5.13 -5.25 3.23
N GLY A 69 4.28 -4.54 3.96
CA GLY A 69 3.78 -4.97 5.27
C GLY A 69 2.96 -6.25 5.18
N TRP A 70 2.07 -6.35 4.19
CA TRP A 70 1.30 -7.58 3.96
C TRP A 70 2.20 -8.77 3.61
N ARG A 71 3.20 -8.57 2.76
CA ARG A 71 4.19 -9.59 2.41
C ARG A 71 4.89 -10.12 3.66
N ARG A 72 5.41 -9.21 4.49
CA ARG A 72 6.06 -9.55 5.77
C ARG A 72 5.15 -10.34 6.71
N MET A 73 3.86 -10.01 6.77
CA MET A 73 2.90 -10.75 7.60
C MET A 73 2.58 -12.16 7.07
N ARG A 74 2.68 -12.41 5.75
CA ARG A 74 2.39 -13.73 5.17
C ARG A 74 3.61 -14.64 5.09
N GLU A 75 4.74 -14.10 4.65
CA GLU A 75 5.96 -14.85 4.37
C GLU A 75 6.83 -14.98 5.63
N GLY A 76 6.56 -14.18 6.66
CA GLY A 76 7.39 -14.11 7.85
C GLY A 76 8.61 -13.23 7.61
N ASP A 77 9.48 -13.20 8.61
CA ASP A 77 10.69 -12.40 8.58
C ASP A 77 11.80 -13.22 7.88
N ASP A 78 11.99 -12.98 6.58
CA ASP A 78 13.08 -13.54 5.75
C ASP A 78 14.47 -12.96 6.15
N TRP A 79 14.70 -12.73 7.45
CA TRP A 79 16.03 -12.39 7.92
C TRP A 79 16.86 -13.65 8.01
N VAL A 80 17.97 -13.64 7.26
CA VAL A 80 19.05 -14.59 7.49
C VAL A 80 19.71 -14.21 8.81
N THR A 81 19.56 -15.06 9.83
CA THR A 81 20.31 -14.90 11.08
C THR A 81 21.78 -15.16 10.79
N LEU A 82 22.63 -14.17 11.05
CA LEU A 82 24.07 -14.27 10.88
C LEU A 82 24.74 -14.62 12.21
N ASP A 83 25.80 -15.41 12.17
CA ASP A 83 26.70 -15.58 13.31
C ASP A 83 27.57 -14.33 13.54
N ASP A 84 28.35 -14.31 14.63
CA ASP A 84 29.27 -13.22 14.96
C ASP A 84 30.36 -12.98 13.89
N GLN A 85 30.46 -13.85 12.90
CA GLN A 85 31.40 -13.79 11.76
C GLN A 85 30.69 -13.46 10.44
N GLY A 86 29.40 -13.11 10.47
CA GLY A 86 28.61 -12.72 9.30
C GLY A 86 28.17 -13.88 8.42
N ARG A 87 28.10 -15.12 8.92
CA ARG A 87 27.70 -16.31 8.14
C ARG A 87 26.26 -16.74 8.45
N PRO A 88 25.48 -17.21 7.46
CA PRO A 88 24.12 -17.71 7.67
C PRO A 88 24.09 -18.93 8.61
N LEU A 89 23.30 -18.85 9.69
CA LEU A 89 23.23 -19.87 10.75
C LEU A 89 22.64 -21.23 10.31
N GLY A 90 22.10 -21.37 9.09
CA GLY A 90 21.66 -22.65 8.53
C GLY A 90 22.74 -23.46 7.79
N VAL A 91 23.93 -22.88 7.57
CA VAL A 91 25.05 -23.54 6.85
C VAL A 91 26.11 -24.09 7.83
N SER A 92 26.16 -23.54 9.05
CA SER A 92 27.17 -23.90 10.05
C SER A 92 27.01 -25.33 10.58
N GLU A 93 25.78 -25.78 10.85
CA GLU A 93 25.52 -27.16 11.31
C GLU A 93 25.92 -28.23 10.27
N ARG A 94 25.76 -27.93 8.98
CA ARG A 94 26.13 -28.87 7.91
C ARG A 94 27.65 -29.00 7.78
N SER A 95 28.39 -27.93 8.03
CA SER A 95 29.85 -27.91 7.91
C SER A 95 30.58 -28.42 9.16
N THR A 96 29.97 -28.41 10.35
CA THR A 96 30.49 -29.13 11.52
C THR A 96 30.22 -30.64 11.45
N THR A 97 29.08 -31.04 10.89
CA THR A 97 28.73 -32.47 10.72
C THR A 97 29.64 -33.17 9.70
N ASP A 98 29.96 -32.52 8.56
CA ASP A 98 30.92 -33.04 7.58
C ASP A 98 32.33 -33.22 8.17
N LYS A 99 32.77 -32.27 9.02
CA LYS A 99 34.07 -32.36 9.68
C LYS A 99 34.11 -33.45 10.75
N GLN A 100 33.02 -33.77 11.43
CA GLN A 100 32.99 -34.88 12.40
C GLN A 100 32.89 -36.26 11.73
N SER A 101 32.27 -36.35 10.55
CA SER A 101 32.20 -37.61 9.80
C SER A 101 33.52 -37.95 9.10
N ALA A 102 34.32 -36.95 8.70
CA ALA A 102 35.64 -37.16 8.09
C ALA A 102 36.73 -37.61 9.08
N THR A 103 36.54 -37.40 10.38
CA THR A 103 37.54 -37.76 11.42
C THR A 103 37.25 -39.09 12.11
N LYS A 104 36.16 -39.79 11.74
CA LYS A 104 35.79 -41.11 12.26
C LYS A 104 35.95 -42.25 11.23
N GLY A 105 36.52 -41.97 10.06
CA GLY A 105 36.85 -42.96 9.02
C GLY A 105 38.29 -43.40 9.08
#